data_AF-A0A349R394-F1
#
_entry.id   AF-A0A349R394-F1
#
_cell.length_a   1.000
_cell.length_b   1.000
_cell.length_c   1.000
_cell.angle_alpha   90.00
_cell.angle_beta   90.00
_cell.angle_gamma   90.00
#
_symmetry.space_group_name_H-M   'P 1'
#
loop_
_entity.id
_entity.type
_entity.pdbx_description
1 polymer ?
#
loop_
_entity_poly.entity_id
_entity_poly.type
_entity_poly.pdbx_seq_one_letter_code
_entity_poly.pdbx_strand_id
1 'polypeptide(L)'
;MKDLADLLEKKATGELTPAGEKALQDWANKDPLFKSLIERIDNEELFLKDLKEFQDISTKPLSEDHRLWDAIRRDDNTRKNRFRYSWIAVVAAILVCFIYFSPYFLVFRDKQIFQTAPLADTRKDILPGRDIAFITLSNGNRLTLDDMAVGAEVTANDLHIRKDQDGSLICETQENGGDQRGMLLNHVIETPLSGQYKITLTDG
;
A
#
# COMPACT_ATOMS: atom_id res chain seq x y z
N MET A 1 40.26 -16.53 22.92
CA MET A 1 40.83 -17.23 21.75
C MET A 1 42.37 -17.32 21.78
N LYS A 2 43.11 -16.41 22.43
CA LYS A 2 44.58 -16.54 22.55
C LYS A 2 45.06 -17.71 23.42
N ASP A 3 44.27 -18.18 24.39
CA ASP A 3 44.70 -19.23 25.33
C ASP A 3 44.73 -20.66 24.75
N LEU A 4 43.86 -21.02 23.80
CA LEU A 4 43.77 -22.41 23.34
C LEU A 4 44.95 -22.80 22.44
N ALA A 5 45.39 -21.89 21.57
CA ALA A 5 46.54 -22.11 20.70
C ALA A 5 47.83 -22.26 21.52
N ASP A 6 47.99 -21.43 22.55
CA ASP A 6 49.14 -21.48 23.47
C ASP A 6 49.15 -22.79 24.29
N LEU A 7 47.98 -23.29 24.71
CA LEU A 7 47.86 -24.59 25.38
C LEU A 7 48.20 -25.77 24.44
N LEU A 8 47.79 -25.71 23.17
CA LEU A 8 48.11 -26.75 22.17
C LEU A 8 49.58 -26.75 21.79
N GLU A 9 50.19 -25.57 21.65
CA GLU A 9 51.62 -25.42 21.40
C GLU A 9 52.43 -26.00 22.56
N LYS A 10 52.08 -25.64 23.81
CA LYS A 10 52.71 -26.19 25.02
C LYS A 10 52.51 -27.70 25.17
N LYS A 11 51.38 -28.23 24.67
CA LYS A 11 51.15 -29.68 24.63
C LYS A 11 52.06 -30.36 23.61
N ALA A 12 52.19 -29.78 22.41
CA ALA A 12 53.06 -30.29 21.36
C ALA A 12 54.56 -30.21 21.70
N THR A 13 54.97 -29.24 22.52
CA THR A 13 56.36 -29.11 23.00
C THR A 13 56.65 -29.86 24.29
N GLY A 14 55.65 -30.45 24.94
CA GLY A 14 55.79 -31.22 26.19
C GLY A 14 55.90 -30.38 27.47
N GLU A 15 55.65 -29.07 27.40
CA GLU A 15 55.75 -28.12 28.53
C GLU A 15 54.40 -27.83 29.22
N LEU A 16 53.42 -28.71 29.03
CA LEU A 16 52.07 -28.46 29.50
C LEU A 16 51.95 -28.63 31.03
N THR A 17 51.46 -27.59 31.70
CA THR A 17 51.23 -27.63 33.16
C THR A 17 49.96 -28.44 33.52
N PRO A 18 49.87 -29.05 34.72
CA PRO A 18 48.69 -29.80 35.16
C PRO A 18 47.38 -28.99 35.13
N ALA A 19 47.47 -27.68 35.34
CA ALA A 19 46.32 -26.77 35.22
C ALA A 19 45.86 -26.59 33.76
N GLY A 20 46.81 -26.57 32.82
CA GLY A 20 46.53 -26.50 31.39
C GLY A 20 45.92 -27.78 30.82
N GLU A 21 46.38 -28.94 31.29
CA GLU A 21 45.81 -30.25 30.93
C GLU A 21 44.33 -30.34 31.32
N LYS A 22 43.98 -29.88 32.52
CA LYS A 22 42.59 -29.83 32.98
C LYS A 22 41.72 -28.92 32.09
N ALA A 23 42.25 -27.76 31.70
CA ALA A 23 41.53 -26.86 30.80
C ALA A 23 41.31 -27.50 29.42
N LEU A 24 42.30 -28.20 28.86
CA LEU A 24 42.18 -28.90 27.59
C LEU A 24 41.13 -30.02 27.64
N GLN A 25 41.07 -30.79 28.74
CA GLN A 25 40.03 -31.80 28.93
C GLN A 25 38.63 -31.20 29.08
N ASP A 26 38.49 -30.07 29.77
CA ASP A 26 37.21 -29.36 29.85
C ASP A 26 36.73 -28.87 28.47
N TRP A 27 37.64 -28.49 27.58
CA TRP A 27 37.33 -28.17 26.19
C TRP A 27 37.00 -29.43 25.36
N ALA A 28 37.74 -30.52 25.54
CA ALA A 28 37.49 -31.80 24.88
C ALA A 28 36.09 -32.35 25.19
N ASN A 29 35.63 -32.15 26.43
CA ASN A 29 34.29 -32.56 26.85
C ASN A 29 33.16 -31.71 26.27
N LYS A 30 33.45 -30.47 25.84
CA LYS A 30 32.47 -29.57 25.25
C LYS A 30 32.29 -29.76 23.75
N ASP A 31 33.32 -30.22 23.04
CA ASP A 31 33.30 -30.39 21.59
C ASP A 31 33.87 -31.78 21.17
N PRO A 32 33.03 -32.68 20.63
CA PRO A 32 33.45 -33.98 20.14
C PRO A 32 34.53 -33.92 19.06
N LEU A 33 34.56 -32.87 18.23
CA LEU A 33 35.59 -32.67 17.22
C LEU A 33 36.93 -32.34 17.87
N PHE A 34 36.92 -31.50 18.90
CA PHE A 34 38.13 -31.14 19.63
C PHE A 34 38.73 -32.34 20.38
N LYS A 35 37.89 -33.22 20.92
CA LYS A 35 38.33 -34.48 21.52
C LYS A 35 39.12 -35.34 20.52
N SER A 36 38.58 -35.50 19.31
CA SER A 36 39.26 -36.28 18.26
C SER A 36 40.58 -35.65 17.80
N LEU A 37 40.68 -34.32 17.85
CA LEU A 37 41.91 -33.60 17.55
C LEU A 37 42.99 -33.86 18.62
N ILE A 38 42.61 -33.83 19.90
CA ILE A 38 43.54 -34.12 21.00
C ILE A 38 44.04 -35.57 20.91
N GLU A 39 43.16 -36.54 20.70
CA GLU A 39 43.54 -37.95 20.55
C GLU A 39 44.50 -38.16 19.37
N ARG A 40 44.36 -37.36 18.30
CA ARG A 40 45.26 -37.42 17.14
C ARG A 40 46.61 -36.75 17.40
N ILE A 41 46.65 -35.69 18.21
CA ILE A 41 47.89 -35.01 18.62
C ILE A 41 48.67 -35.85 19.64
N ASP A 42 47.97 -36.55 20.55
CA ASP A 42 48.60 -37.43 21.55
C ASP A 42 49.25 -38.67 20.92
N ASN A 43 48.86 -39.03 19.69
CA ASN A 43 49.48 -40.11 18.95
C ASN A 43 50.68 -39.60 18.12
N GLU A 44 51.85 -39.61 18.75
CA GLU A 44 53.10 -39.05 18.21
C GLU A 44 53.43 -39.54 16.79
N GLU A 45 53.23 -40.83 16.49
CA GLU A 45 53.54 -41.40 15.17
C GLU A 45 52.60 -40.86 14.06
N LEU A 46 51.31 -40.74 14.37
CA LEU A 46 50.31 -40.16 13.47
C LEU A 46 50.50 -38.65 13.31
N PHE A 47 50.81 -37.97 14.40
CA PHE A 47 51.05 -36.53 14.39
C PHE A 47 52.30 -36.15 13.59
N LEU A 48 53.40 -36.90 13.76
CA LEU A 48 54.63 -36.70 12.99
C LEU A 48 54.42 -37.00 11.49
N LYS A 49 53.58 -37.98 11.16
CA LYS A 49 53.20 -38.28 9.77
C LYS A 49 52.39 -37.13 9.16
N ASP A 50 51.38 -36.63 9.87
CA ASP A 50 50.55 -35.49 9.45
C ASP A 50 51.39 -34.22 9.29
N LEU A 51 52.31 -33.94 10.21
CA LEU A 51 53.23 -32.79 10.12
C LEU A 51 54.14 -32.88 8.90
N LYS A 52 54.67 -34.06 8.60
CA LYS A 52 55.52 -34.29 7.43
C LYS A 52 54.73 -34.12 6.13
N GLU A 53 53.47 -34.57 6.11
CA GLU A 53 52.55 -34.38 4.98
C GLU A 53 52.20 -32.89 4.79
N PHE A 54 51.97 -32.17 5.89
CA PHE A 54 51.70 -30.73 5.86
C PHE A 54 52.90 -29.90 5.37
N GLN A 55 54.11 -30.27 5.80
CA GLN A 55 55.35 -29.64 5.35
C GLN A 55 55.61 -29.89 3.85
N ASP A 56 55.23 -31.06 3.33
CA ASP A 56 55.36 -31.40 1.91
C ASP A 56 54.30 -30.73 1.03
N ILE A 57 53.16 -30.32 1.61
CA ILE A 57 52.14 -29.50 0.93
C ILE A 57 52.58 -28.04 0.86
N SER A 58 53.22 -27.51 1.90
CA SER A 58 53.58 -26.09 1.97
C SER A 58 54.79 -25.70 1.09
N THR A 59 55.59 -26.67 0.66
CA THR A 59 56.77 -26.44 -0.21
C THR A 59 56.47 -26.61 -1.69
N LYS A 60 55.32 -27.20 -2.05
CA LYS A 60 54.88 -27.33 -3.44
C LYS A 60 54.05 -26.12 -3.83
N PRO A 61 54.38 -25.40 -4.91
CA PRO A 61 53.57 -24.28 -5.34
C PRO A 61 52.16 -24.78 -5.68
N LEU A 62 51.16 -24.21 -4.99
CA LEU A 62 49.72 -24.51 -5.15
C LEU A 62 49.20 -24.30 -6.60
N SER A 63 50.06 -23.84 -7.51
CA SER A 63 49.80 -23.63 -8.93
C SER A 63 49.92 -24.88 -9.80
N GLU A 64 50.52 -25.98 -9.34
CA GLU A 64 50.78 -27.15 -10.20
C GLU A 64 49.87 -28.36 -9.95
N ASP A 65 49.16 -28.43 -8.82
CA ASP A 65 48.22 -29.53 -8.55
C ASP A 65 46.87 -29.30 -9.25
N HIS A 66 46.82 -29.64 -10.54
CA HIS A 66 45.61 -29.64 -11.35
C HIS A 66 44.54 -30.61 -10.81
N ARG A 67 44.92 -31.60 -9.99
CA ARG A 67 43.97 -32.59 -9.44
C ARG A 67 43.11 -31.98 -8.36
N LEU A 68 43.65 -31.04 -7.58
CA LEU A 68 42.91 -30.30 -6.55
C LEU A 68 41.86 -29.37 -7.19
N TRP A 69 42.26 -28.66 -8.24
CA TRP A 69 41.34 -27.79 -9.00
C TRP A 69 40.25 -28.59 -9.73
N ASP A 70 40.57 -29.76 -10.27
CA ASP A 70 39.60 -30.65 -10.92
C ASP A 70 38.61 -31.30 -9.94
N ALA A 71 39.03 -31.55 -8.70
CA ALA A 71 38.15 -32.06 -7.64
C ALA A 71 37.15 -30.98 -7.17
N ILE A 72 37.60 -29.73 -7.03
CA ILE A 72 36.73 -28.59 -6.67
C ILE A 72 35.74 -28.28 -7.80
N ARG A 73 36.19 -28.32 -9.06
CA ARG A 73 35.34 -28.02 -10.23
C ARG A 73 34.28 -29.09 -10.50
N ARG A 74 34.50 -30.34 -10.08
CA ARG A 74 33.53 -31.43 -10.25
C ARG A 74 32.36 -31.39 -9.24
N ASP A 75 32.52 -30.79 -8.06
CA ASP A 75 31.42 -30.68 -7.08
C ASP A 75 30.46 -29.51 -7.34
N ASP A 76 30.85 -28.52 -8.17
CA ASP A 76 30.00 -27.43 -8.66
C ASP A 76 28.82 -27.97 -9.49
N ASN A 77 29.12 -28.85 -10.46
CA ASN A 77 28.19 -29.08 -11.56
C ASN A 77 27.00 -30.00 -11.19
N THR A 78 27.18 -30.84 -10.17
CA THR A 78 26.09 -31.69 -9.64
C THR A 78 25.18 -30.93 -8.67
N ARG A 79 25.67 -29.87 -8.01
CA ARG A 79 24.85 -29.02 -7.14
C ARG A 79 24.05 -28.00 -7.96
N LYS A 80 24.65 -27.46 -9.03
CA LYS A 80 24.01 -26.45 -9.88
C LYS A 80 22.77 -26.99 -10.63
N ASN A 81 22.79 -28.26 -11.03
CA ASN A 81 21.64 -28.86 -11.72
C ASN A 81 20.48 -29.18 -10.75
N ARG A 82 20.79 -29.65 -9.53
CA ARG A 82 19.80 -29.89 -8.47
C ARG A 82 19.07 -28.60 -8.07
N PHE A 83 19.77 -27.47 -8.00
CA PHE A 83 19.15 -26.17 -7.75
C PHE A 83 18.21 -25.73 -8.87
N ARG A 84 18.56 -25.97 -10.15
CA ARG A 84 17.68 -25.62 -11.28
C ARG A 84 16.40 -26.47 -11.30
N TYR A 85 16.52 -27.78 -11.08
CA TYR A 85 15.34 -28.65 -10.97
C TYR A 85 14.50 -28.34 -9.73
N SER A 86 15.13 -27.97 -8.61
CA SER A 86 14.41 -27.53 -7.42
C SER A 86 13.64 -26.23 -7.65
N TRP A 87 14.21 -25.27 -8.39
CA TRP A 87 13.51 -24.03 -8.74
C TRP A 87 12.34 -24.27 -9.69
N ILE A 88 12.52 -25.14 -10.69
CA ILE A 88 11.43 -25.53 -11.60
C ILE A 88 10.32 -26.25 -10.84
N ALA A 89 10.66 -27.12 -9.88
CA ALA A 89 9.69 -27.80 -9.03
C ALA A 89 8.91 -26.82 -8.13
N VAL A 90 9.57 -25.81 -7.56
CA VAL A 90 8.92 -24.75 -6.76
C VAL A 90 7.97 -23.93 -7.62
N VAL A 91 8.38 -23.52 -8.82
CA VAL A 91 7.52 -22.77 -9.75
C VAL A 91 6.32 -23.59 -10.18
N ALA A 92 6.51 -24.89 -10.49
CA ALA A 92 5.43 -25.80 -10.84
C ALA A 92 4.43 -25.99 -9.67
N ALA A 93 4.93 -26.14 -8.44
CA ALA A 93 4.08 -26.26 -7.25
C ALA A 93 3.26 -24.99 -7.00
N ILE A 94 3.86 -23.81 -7.18
CA ILE A 94 3.15 -22.53 -7.06
C ILE A 94 2.06 -22.43 -8.13
N LEU A 95 2.34 -22.78 -9.39
CA LEU A 95 1.34 -22.76 -10.46
C LEU A 95 0.17 -23.70 -10.18
N VAL A 96 0.43 -24.91 -9.69
CA VAL A 96 -0.61 -25.85 -9.28
C VAL A 96 -1.43 -25.26 -8.13
N CYS A 97 -0.80 -24.73 -7.07
CA CYS A 97 -1.53 -24.05 -6.00
C CYS A 97 -2.39 -22.88 -6.53
N PHE A 98 -1.88 -22.06 -7.46
CA PHE A 98 -2.68 -21.00 -8.06
C PHE A 98 -3.88 -21.55 -8.85
N ILE A 99 -3.71 -22.60 -9.65
CA ILE A 99 -4.82 -23.18 -10.42
C ILE A 99 -5.90 -23.75 -9.49
N TYR A 100 -5.50 -24.40 -8.39
CA TYR A 100 -6.44 -25.01 -7.45
C TYR A 100 -7.07 -24.02 -6.47
N PHE A 101 -6.35 -22.98 -6.01
CA PHE A 101 -6.84 -22.01 -5.02
C PHE A 101 -7.40 -20.71 -5.62
N SER A 102 -7.04 -20.35 -6.86
CA SER A 102 -7.62 -19.21 -7.59
C SER A 102 -9.15 -19.25 -7.66
N PRO A 103 -9.82 -20.38 -8.00
CA PRO A 103 -11.28 -20.40 -8.05
C PRO A 103 -11.91 -20.25 -6.65
N TYR A 104 -11.26 -20.70 -5.58
CA TYR A 104 -11.73 -20.45 -4.21
C TYR A 104 -11.67 -18.95 -3.90
N PHE A 105 -10.58 -18.27 -4.24
CA PHE A 105 -10.50 -16.83 -4.02
C PHE A 105 -11.52 -16.05 -4.86
N LEU A 106 -11.77 -16.45 -6.11
CA LEU A 106 -12.75 -15.77 -6.97
C LEU A 106 -14.21 -16.03 -6.54
N VAL A 107 -14.53 -17.22 -6.02
CA VAL A 107 -15.87 -17.56 -5.54
C VAL A 107 -16.16 -16.98 -4.15
N PHE A 108 -15.15 -16.85 -3.29
CA PHE A 108 -15.30 -16.29 -1.94
C PHE A 108 -15.07 -14.77 -1.87
N ARG A 109 -14.50 -14.14 -2.91
CA ARG A 109 -14.26 -12.69 -2.94
C ARG A 109 -15.48 -11.85 -3.33
N ASP A 110 -16.59 -12.44 -3.77
CA ASP A 110 -17.85 -11.71 -3.93
C ASP A 110 -19.08 -12.58 -3.63
N LYS A 111 -19.35 -12.73 -2.33
CA LYS A 111 -20.74 -12.66 -1.82
C LYS A 111 -21.03 -11.34 -1.12
N GLN A 112 -20.24 -10.31 -1.40
CA GLN A 112 -20.80 -8.99 -1.58
C GLN A 112 -20.82 -8.73 -3.07
N ILE A 113 -21.64 -9.52 -3.77
CA ILE A 113 -22.34 -9.00 -4.95
C ILE A 113 -22.83 -7.64 -4.46
N PHE A 114 -22.17 -6.56 -4.88
CA PHE A 114 -22.86 -5.32 -5.07
C PHE A 114 -24.01 -5.78 -5.92
N GLN A 115 -25.16 -5.98 -5.26
CA GLN A 115 -26.41 -5.78 -5.92
C GLN A 115 -26.19 -4.37 -6.43
N THR A 116 -25.78 -4.27 -7.69
CA THR A 116 -26.28 -3.23 -8.53
C THR A 116 -27.77 -3.43 -8.35
N ALA A 117 -28.33 -2.77 -7.32
CA ALA A 117 -29.73 -2.48 -7.24
C ALA A 117 -30.03 -2.10 -8.68
N PRO A 118 -30.94 -2.82 -9.36
CA PRO A 118 -31.22 -2.56 -10.77
C PRO A 118 -31.29 -1.06 -10.86
N LEU A 119 -30.36 -0.42 -11.62
CA LEU A 119 -30.21 1.03 -11.67
C LEU A 119 -31.63 1.53 -11.65
N ALA A 120 -32.07 2.11 -10.52
CA ALA A 120 -33.49 2.37 -10.31
C ALA A 120 -33.90 3.04 -11.60
N ASP A 121 -34.87 2.46 -12.32
CA ASP A 121 -35.17 2.87 -13.69
C ASP A 121 -35.47 4.36 -13.62
N THR A 122 -34.42 5.17 -13.83
CA THR A 122 -34.48 6.62 -13.67
C THR A 122 -34.79 7.15 -15.06
N ARG A 123 -35.59 6.41 -15.83
CA ARG A 123 -36.76 6.98 -16.47
C ARG A 123 -37.81 7.36 -15.43
N LYS A 124 -37.39 8.02 -14.35
CA LYS A 124 -38.25 9.08 -13.83
C LYS A 124 -38.20 10.09 -14.96
N ASP A 125 -39.27 10.14 -15.75
CA ASP A 125 -39.50 11.24 -16.68
C ASP A 125 -39.12 12.50 -15.90
N ILE A 126 -38.01 13.12 -16.26
CA ILE A 126 -37.65 14.39 -15.66
C ILE A 126 -38.69 15.31 -16.30
N LEU A 127 -39.79 15.53 -15.59
CA LEU A 127 -40.81 16.45 -16.05
C LEU A 127 -40.09 17.77 -16.37
N PRO A 128 -40.47 18.43 -17.49
CA PRO A 128 -39.91 19.73 -17.81
C PRO A 128 -40.04 20.62 -16.58
N GLY A 129 -38.98 21.40 -16.29
CA GLY A 129 -39.00 22.33 -15.18
C GLY A 129 -40.25 23.21 -15.28
N ARG A 130 -41.00 23.33 -14.19
CA ARG A 130 -42.15 24.23 -14.13
C ARG A 130 -41.67 25.64 -13.84
N ASP A 131 -42.44 26.64 -14.26
CA ASP A 131 -42.11 28.05 -14.00
C ASP A 131 -42.48 28.47 -12.57
N ILE A 132 -41.87 27.84 -11.57
CA ILE A 132 -42.14 28.06 -10.14
C ILE A 132 -40.99 28.84 -9.51
N ALA A 133 -41.30 30.01 -8.95
CA ALA A 133 -40.38 30.77 -8.11
C ALA A 133 -41.13 31.39 -6.92
N PHE A 134 -40.39 31.61 -5.83
CA PHE A 134 -40.86 32.34 -4.67
C PHE A 134 -39.98 33.56 -4.46
N ILE A 135 -40.58 34.73 -4.22
CA ILE A 135 -39.86 35.92 -3.80
C ILE A 135 -40.16 36.20 -2.33
N THR A 136 -39.10 36.33 -1.54
CA THR A 136 -39.17 36.81 -0.16
C THR A 136 -38.75 38.26 -0.16
N LEU A 137 -39.69 39.12 0.23
CA LEU A 137 -39.51 40.56 0.30
C LEU A 137 -38.68 40.95 1.52
N SER A 138 -38.19 42.19 1.54
CA SER A 138 -37.37 42.74 2.61
C SER A 138 -38.07 42.71 3.99
N ASN A 139 -39.40 42.73 3.99
CA ASN A 139 -40.24 42.63 5.19
C ASN A 139 -40.52 41.18 5.63
N GLY A 140 -39.97 40.17 4.95
CA GLY A 140 -40.18 38.75 5.23
C GLY A 140 -41.44 38.14 4.60
N ASN A 141 -42.25 38.92 3.85
CA ASN A 141 -43.40 38.38 3.14
C ASN A 141 -42.94 37.52 1.95
N ARG A 142 -43.48 36.30 1.85
CA ARG A 142 -43.23 35.38 0.74
C ARG A 142 -44.37 35.43 -0.26
N LEU A 143 -44.06 35.72 -1.52
CA LEU A 143 -45.00 35.73 -2.64
C LEU A 143 -44.66 34.61 -3.62
N THR A 144 -45.68 33.85 -4.02
CA THR A 144 -45.56 32.82 -5.07
C THR A 144 -45.73 33.48 -6.43
N LEU A 145 -44.76 33.29 -7.33
CA LEU A 145 -44.73 33.91 -8.65
C LEU A 145 -45.37 33.06 -9.76
N ASP A 146 -45.66 31.79 -9.46
CA ASP A 146 -46.34 30.84 -10.37
C ASP A 146 -47.79 31.27 -10.64
N ASP A 147 -48.50 31.74 -9.60
CA ASP A 147 -49.93 32.10 -9.66
C ASP A 147 -50.23 33.41 -10.39
N MET A 148 -49.19 34.18 -10.78
CA MET A 148 -49.38 35.42 -11.54
C MET A 148 -49.75 35.09 -13.00
N ALA A 149 -50.91 35.58 -13.44
CA ALA A 149 -51.30 35.54 -14.85
C ALA A 149 -50.40 36.45 -15.70
N VAL A 150 -50.29 36.19 -17.00
CA VAL A 150 -49.62 37.11 -17.94
C VAL A 150 -50.29 38.47 -17.90
N GLY A 151 -49.51 39.54 -17.73
CA GLY A 151 -50.01 40.90 -17.52
C GLY A 151 -50.47 41.21 -16.09
N ALA A 152 -50.34 40.29 -15.14
CA ALA A 152 -50.56 40.58 -13.73
C ALA A 152 -49.43 41.45 -13.18
N GLU A 153 -49.82 42.42 -12.37
CA GLU A 153 -48.95 43.37 -11.70
C GLU A 153 -49.18 43.27 -10.19
N VAL A 154 -48.10 43.20 -9.42
CA VAL A 154 -48.13 43.16 -7.96
C VAL A 154 -47.14 44.20 -7.44
N THR A 155 -47.64 45.15 -6.68
CA THR A 155 -46.80 46.10 -5.93
C THR A 155 -46.62 45.59 -4.52
N ALA A 156 -45.38 45.30 -4.13
CA ALA A 156 -45.03 44.85 -2.80
C ALA A 156 -43.98 45.78 -2.19
N ASN A 157 -44.43 46.66 -1.29
CA ASN A 157 -43.65 47.76 -0.70
C ASN A 157 -43.00 48.68 -1.74
N ASP A 158 -41.69 48.51 -1.93
CA ASP A 158 -40.79 49.26 -2.81
C ASP A 158 -40.46 48.51 -4.11
N LEU A 159 -41.02 47.31 -4.30
CA LEU A 159 -40.81 46.48 -5.48
C LEU A 159 -42.12 46.32 -6.27
N HIS A 160 -42.10 46.77 -7.52
CA HIS A 160 -43.15 46.52 -8.48
C HIS A 160 -42.79 45.33 -9.37
N ILE A 161 -43.64 44.32 -9.42
CA ILE A 161 -43.42 43.07 -10.12
C ILE A 161 -44.50 42.90 -11.19
N ARG A 162 -44.09 42.71 -12.45
CA ARG A 162 -44.99 42.49 -13.58
C ARG A 162 -44.61 41.24 -14.36
N LYS A 163 -45.59 40.43 -14.74
CA LYS A 163 -45.36 39.28 -15.62
C LYS A 163 -45.56 39.67 -17.08
N ASP A 164 -44.48 39.57 -17.85
CA ASP A 164 -44.47 39.90 -19.27
C ASP A 164 -45.14 38.80 -20.13
N GLN A 165 -45.41 39.11 -21.40
CA GLN A 165 -46.06 38.19 -22.35
C GLN A 165 -45.26 36.92 -22.60
N ASP A 166 -43.94 37.01 -22.48
CA ASP A 166 -43.00 35.88 -22.61
C ASP A 166 -42.87 35.06 -21.31
N GLY A 167 -43.67 35.34 -20.28
CA GLY A 167 -43.65 34.65 -18.99
C GLY A 167 -42.50 35.06 -18.05
N SER A 168 -41.66 36.01 -18.47
CA SER A 168 -40.58 36.59 -17.64
C SER A 168 -41.15 37.58 -16.63
N LEU A 169 -40.52 37.71 -15.46
CA LEU A 169 -40.87 38.78 -14.52
C LEU A 169 -39.98 39.99 -14.73
N ILE A 170 -40.62 41.14 -14.82
CA ILE A 170 -39.99 42.45 -14.81
C ILE A 170 -40.14 43.00 -13.40
N CYS A 171 -39.01 43.23 -12.75
CA CYS A 171 -38.94 43.77 -11.40
C CYS A 171 -38.41 45.21 -11.50
N GLU A 172 -39.21 46.15 -11.02
CA GLU A 172 -38.93 47.58 -11.00
C GLU A 172 -38.94 48.08 -9.56
N THR A 173 -37.84 48.67 -9.10
CA THR A 173 -37.80 49.34 -7.80
C THR A 173 -38.57 50.65 -7.91
N GLN A 174 -39.63 50.81 -7.13
CA GLN A 174 -40.34 52.08 -7.03
C GLN A 174 -39.63 52.96 -6.00
N GLU A 175 -39.07 54.09 -6.46
CA GLU A 175 -38.67 55.17 -5.56
C GLU A 175 -39.92 55.79 -4.92
N ASN A 176 -40.42 55.17 -3.86
CA ASN A 176 -41.39 55.82 -3.00
C ASN A 176 -40.68 57.00 -2.32
N GLY A 177 -41.15 58.22 -2.61
CA GLY A 177 -40.62 59.49 -2.11
C GLY A 177 -40.76 59.71 -0.59
N GLY A 178 -40.76 58.64 0.22
CA GLY A 178 -40.79 58.66 1.67
C GLY A 178 -39.48 58.12 2.24
N ASP A 179 -38.61 59.03 2.66
CA ASP A 179 -37.62 58.99 3.77
C ASP A 179 -36.91 57.66 4.17
N GLN A 180 -36.76 56.69 3.28
CA GLN A 180 -35.98 55.45 3.50
C GLN A 180 -34.70 55.39 2.66
N ARG A 181 -34.10 56.55 2.37
CA ARG A 181 -32.79 56.66 1.72
C ARG A 181 -31.68 56.18 2.66
N GLY A 182 -31.50 54.86 2.76
CA GLY A 182 -30.37 54.29 3.50
C GLY A 182 -30.57 52.88 4.05
N MET A 183 -31.75 52.29 3.95
CA MET A 183 -31.93 50.89 4.31
C MET A 183 -31.68 50.03 3.07
N LEU A 184 -30.70 49.12 3.13
CA LEU A 184 -30.52 48.11 2.09
C LEU A 184 -31.69 47.13 2.18
N LEU A 185 -32.67 47.26 1.28
CA LEU A 185 -33.75 46.30 1.12
C LEU A 185 -33.26 45.17 0.21
N ASN A 186 -32.99 44.01 0.81
CA ASN A 186 -32.60 42.81 0.08
C ASN A 186 -33.83 41.93 -0.17
N HIS A 187 -34.01 41.51 -1.42
CA HIS A 187 -35.02 40.56 -1.85
C HIS A 187 -34.36 39.21 -2.16
N VAL A 188 -34.98 38.11 -1.75
CA VAL A 188 -34.44 36.76 -1.97
C VAL A 188 -35.38 35.98 -2.87
N ILE A 189 -34.83 35.43 -3.96
CA ILE A 189 -35.59 34.62 -4.91
C ILE A 189 -35.15 33.16 -4.77
N GLU A 190 -36.12 32.27 -4.58
CA GLU A 190 -35.91 30.85 -4.41
C GLU A 190 -36.63 30.06 -5.52
N THR A 191 -35.88 29.17 -6.16
CA THR A 191 -36.40 28.24 -7.18
C THR A 191 -36.26 26.80 -6.66
N PRO A 192 -37.36 26.04 -6.50
CA PRO A 192 -37.30 24.67 -5.99
C PRO A 192 -36.64 23.70 -6.97
N LEU A 193 -36.26 22.51 -6.48
CA LEU A 193 -35.83 21.39 -7.31
C LEU A 193 -36.95 21.07 -8.32
N SER A 194 -36.67 21.23 -9.62
CA SER A 194 -37.63 21.19 -10.76
C SER A 194 -38.36 22.49 -11.13
N GLY A 195 -37.90 23.65 -10.62
CA GLY A 195 -38.34 24.98 -11.08
C GLY A 195 -37.33 25.62 -12.03
N GLN A 196 -37.81 26.42 -13.00
CA GLN A 196 -37.00 27.38 -13.75
C GLN A 196 -37.72 28.74 -13.75
N TYR A 197 -37.00 29.85 -13.87
CA TYR A 197 -37.65 31.16 -13.97
C TYR A 197 -36.72 32.19 -14.61
N LYS A 198 -37.28 33.13 -15.38
CA LYS A 198 -36.55 34.23 -16.01
C LYS A 198 -36.95 35.57 -15.39
N ILE A 199 -35.95 36.33 -14.95
CA ILE A 199 -36.13 37.61 -14.26
C ILE A 199 -35.34 38.67 -15.01
N THR A 200 -35.98 39.81 -15.20
CA THR A 200 -35.39 41.04 -15.72
C THR A 200 -35.47 42.08 -14.62
N LEU A 201 -34.32 42.43 -14.07
CA LEU A 201 -34.19 43.55 -13.13
C LEU A 201 -33.93 44.82 -13.95
N THR A 202 -34.71 45.87 -13.73
CA THR A 202 -34.54 47.15 -14.44
C THR A 202 -33.58 48.11 -13.73
N ASP A 203 -32.92 47.66 -12.67
CA ASP A 203 -32.06 48.46 -11.79
C ASP A 203 -30.60 48.64 -12.28
N GLY A 204 -30.21 47.95 -13.36
CA GLY A 204 -29.00 48.25 -14.15
C GLY A 204 -27.83 47.30 -13.96
#